data_AF-A0A0S3PUQ1-F1
#
_entry.id   AF-A0A0S3PUQ1-F1
#
_cell.length_a   1.000
_cell.length_b   1.000
_cell.length_c   1.000
_cell.angle_alpha   90.00
_cell.angle_beta   90.00
_cell.angle_gamma   90.00
#
_symmetry.space_group_name_H-M   'P 1'
#
loop_
_entity.id
_entity.type
_entity.pdbx_description
1 polymer ?
#
loop_
_entity_poly.entity_id
_entity_poly.type
_entity_poly.pdbx_seq_one_letter_code
_entity_poly.pdbx_strand_id
1 'polypeptide(L)' 'MKKLLLAVVIAGAGFTMAPTDAFAWQCRASSASGGWGVGWHPNRARAARIALNYCAANTPRGVWCRIRYCA' A
#
# COMPACT_ATOMS: atom_id res chain seq x y z
N MET A 1 24.83 8.37 -57.21
CA MET A 1 25.27 8.82 -55.87
C MET A 1 24.91 7.71 -54.87
N LYS A 2 25.93 7.16 -54.19
CA LYS A 2 25.88 5.92 -53.41
C LYS A 2 25.09 6.12 -52.10
N LYS A 3 24.11 5.24 -51.85
CA LYS A 3 23.29 5.20 -50.64
C LYS A 3 24.14 4.69 -49.48
N LEU A 4 24.47 5.56 -48.53
CA LEU A 4 25.19 5.20 -47.31
C LEU A 4 24.19 5.15 -46.15
N LEU A 5 23.90 3.92 -45.75
CA LEU A 5 23.14 3.55 -44.55
C LEU A 5 23.89 4.04 -43.32
N LEU A 6 23.26 4.87 -42.49
CA LEU A 6 23.75 5.15 -41.13
C LEU A 6 22.92 4.35 -40.12
N ALA A 7 23.62 3.45 -39.44
CA ALA A 7 23.12 2.58 -38.39
C ALA A 7 22.65 3.40 -37.17
N VAL A 8 21.41 3.16 -36.74
CA VAL A 8 20.85 3.69 -35.50
C VAL A 8 21.39 2.83 -34.35
N VAL A 9 22.33 3.38 -33.58
CA VAL A 9 22.77 2.79 -32.31
C VAL A 9 21.74 3.16 -31.25
N ILE A 10 20.83 2.23 -30.94
CA ILE A 10 19.87 2.41 -29.85
C ILE A 10 20.66 2.20 -28.55
N ALA A 11 21.08 3.31 -27.92
CA ALA A 11 21.57 3.29 -26.55
C ALA A 11 20.38 2.96 -25.63
N GLY A 12 20.22 1.67 -25.33
CA GLY A 12 19.28 1.21 -24.32
C GLY A 12 19.76 1.70 -22.96
N ALA A 13 19.27 2.86 -22.51
CA ALA A 13 19.35 3.26 -21.12
C ALA A 13 18.55 2.23 -20.31
N GLY A 14 19.26 1.30 -19.68
CA GLY A 14 18.68 0.38 -18.73
C GLY A 14 18.09 1.15 -17.57
N PHE A 15 16.77 1.37 -17.60
CA PHE A 15 16.02 1.75 -16.42
C PHE A 15 15.99 0.55 -15.48
N THR A 16 16.99 0.42 -14.63
CA THR A 16 16.90 -0.45 -13.46
C THR A 16 15.92 0.20 -12.49
N MET A 17 14.64 -0.11 -12.63
CA MET A 17 13.66 0.15 -11.58
C MET A 17 14.08 -0.69 -10.36
N ALA A 18 14.83 -0.08 -9.45
CA ALA A 18 15.04 -0.63 -8.13
C ALA A 18 13.66 -0.75 -7.46
N PRO A 19 13.24 -1.94 -6.98
CA PRO A 19 12.07 -2.02 -6.13
C PRO A 19 12.43 -1.28 -4.83
N THR A 20 11.98 -0.04 -4.69
CA THR A 20 11.91 0.54 -3.36
C THR A 20 10.80 -0.22 -2.65
N ASP A 21 11.15 -1.14 -1.76
CA ASP A 21 10.21 -1.65 -0.78
C ASP A 21 9.68 -0.45 -0.01
N ALA A 22 8.54 0.09 -0.46
CA ALA A 22 7.96 1.28 0.11
C ALA A 22 7.46 0.88 1.49
N PHE A 23 8.28 1.17 2.51
CA PHE A 23 7.95 0.90 3.90
C PHE A 23 6.54 1.43 4.21
N ALA A 24 5.64 0.51 4.54
CA ALA A 24 4.25 0.81 4.86
C ALA A 24 3.87 0.07 6.14
N TRP A 25 3.37 0.84 7.12
CA TRP A 25 2.78 0.26 8.31
C TRP A 25 1.50 -0.47 7.93
N GLN A 26 1.36 -1.69 8.43
CA GLN A 26 0.16 -2.50 8.40
C GLN A 26 -0.49 -2.48 9.78
N CYS A 27 -1.67 -1.89 9.92
CA CYS A 27 -2.45 -1.97 11.15
C CYS A 27 -3.68 -2.86 10.97
N ARG A 28 -4.03 -3.62 12.02
CA ARG A 28 -5.28 -4.41 12.08
C ARG A 28 -6.17 -3.92 13.21
N ALA A 29 -7.45 -3.76 12.92
CA ALA A 29 -8.49 -3.47 13.90
C ALA A 29 -9.52 -4.60 13.95
N SER A 30 -10.12 -4.80 15.13
CA SER A 30 -11.24 -5.72 15.31
C SER A 30 -12.25 -5.19 16.34
N SER A 31 -13.49 -5.65 16.24
CA SER A 31 -14.57 -5.39 17.18
C SER A 31 -15.01 -6.68 17.89
N ALA A 32 -15.73 -6.53 19.00
CA ALA A 32 -16.25 -7.67 19.77
C ALA A 32 -17.34 -8.45 19.03
N SER A 33 -18.02 -7.81 18.07
CA SER A 33 -19.06 -8.44 17.24
C SER A 33 -18.49 -9.16 16.01
N GLY A 34 -17.16 -9.33 15.93
CA GLY A 34 -16.50 -10.04 14.83
C GLY A 34 -16.13 -9.19 13.61
N GLY A 35 -16.44 -7.90 13.61
CA GLY A 35 -16.01 -6.99 12.53
C GLY A 35 -14.51 -6.75 12.58
N TRP A 36 -13.88 -6.61 11.41
CA TRP A 36 -12.44 -6.44 11.30
C TRP A 36 -12.06 -5.52 10.13
N GLY A 37 -10.85 -4.97 10.21
CA GLY A 37 -10.30 -4.11 9.17
C GLY A 37 -8.79 -4.09 9.18
N VAL A 38 -8.21 -3.83 8.02
CA VAL A 38 -6.75 -3.70 7.82
C VAL A 38 -6.49 -2.37 7.12
N GLY A 39 -5.39 -1.72 7.47
CA GLY A 39 -4.97 -0.47 6.84
C GLY A 39 -3.48 -0.45 6.58
N TRP A 40 -3.10 0.06 5.42
CA TRP A 40 -1.73 0.17 4.95
C TRP A 40 -1.38 1.63 4.68
N HIS A 41 -0.31 2.14 5.28
CA HIS A 41 0.19 3.48 4.98
C HIS A 41 1.63 3.66 5.50
N PRO A 42 2.50 4.44 4.83
CA PRO A 42 3.82 4.82 5.37
C PRO A 42 3.80 5.54 6.73
N ASN A 43 2.62 5.98 7.18
CA ASN A 43 2.42 6.65 8.45
C ASN A 43 1.51 5.78 9.32
N ARG A 44 2.03 5.34 10.46
CA ARG A 44 1.34 4.42 11.39
C ARG A 44 -0.04 4.92 11.82
N ALA A 45 -0.17 6.21 12.14
CA ALA A 45 -1.46 6.78 12.57
C ALA A 45 -2.50 6.73 11.44
N ARG A 46 -2.06 6.96 10.19
CA ARG A 46 -2.95 6.85 9.02
C ARG A 46 -3.32 5.41 8.71
N ALA A 47 -2.37 4.46 8.81
CA ALA A 47 -2.65 3.03 8.69
C ALA A 47 -3.67 2.56 9.73
N ALA A 48 -3.51 2.99 10.99
CA ALA A 48 -4.44 2.69 12.08
C ALA A 48 -5.84 3.26 11.79
N ARG A 49 -5.93 4.52 11.32
CA ARG A 49 -7.22 5.13 10.98
C ARG A 49 -7.93 4.39 9.85
N ILE A 50 -7.20 3.96 8.81
CA ILE A 50 -7.76 3.15 7.73
C ILE A 50 -8.28 1.82 8.28
N ALA A 51 -7.49 1.13 9.11
CA ALA A 51 -7.91 -0.13 9.72
C ALA A 51 -9.19 0.01 10.57
N LEU A 52 -9.28 1.07 11.38
CA LEU A 52 -10.46 1.38 12.18
C LEU A 52 -11.69 1.70 11.31
N ASN A 53 -11.52 2.45 10.22
CA ASN A 53 -12.60 2.75 9.29
C ASN A 53 -13.15 1.48 8.61
N TYR A 54 -12.27 0.60 8.14
CA TYR A 54 -12.69 -0.69 7.59
C TYR A 54 -13.39 -1.56 8.65
N CYS A 55 -12.87 -1.59 9.87
CA CYS A 55 -13.52 -2.31 10.96
C CYS A 55 -14.93 -1.74 11.24
N ALA A 56 -15.06 -0.41 11.30
CA ALA A 56 -16.34 0.26 11.57
C ALA A 56 -17.37 0.02 10.45
N ALA A 57 -16.93 -0.03 9.18
CA ALA A 57 -17.80 -0.37 8.06
C ALA A 57 -18.33 -1.81 8.14
N ASN A 58 -17.53 -2.73 8.68
CA ASN A 58 -17.88 -4.14 8.86
C ASN A 58 -18.48 -4.47 10.23
N THR A 59 -18.81 -3.45 11.03
CA THR A 59 -19.27 -3.62 12.42
C THR A 59 -20.63 -2.95 12.61
N PRO A 60 -21.60 -3.61 13.27
CA PRO A 60 -22.88 -2.98 13.61
C PRO A 60 -22.71 -1.70 14.44
N ARG A 61 -23.66 -0.76 14.31
CA ARG A 61 -23.64 0.47 15.10
C ARG A 61 -23.69 0.17 16.61
N GLY A 62 -23.00 0.99 17.39
CA GLY A 62 -22.92 0.84 18.85
C GLY A 62 -21.80 -0.09 19.34
N VAL A 63 -21.06 -0.74 18.44
CA VAL A 63 -19.93 -1.59 18.81
C VAL A 63 -18.60 -0.89 18.51
N TRP A 64 -17.66 -0.97 19.46
CA TRP A 64 -16.37 -0.30 19.36
C TRP A 64 -15.34 -1.16 18.63
N CYS A 65 -14.67 -0.56 17.64
CA CYS A 65 -13.48 -1.11 16.99
C CYS A 65 -12.21 -0.66 17.73
N ARG A 66 -11.23 -1.57 17.88
CA ARG A 66 -9.93 -1.27 18.49
C ARG A 66 -8.78 -1.81 17.65
N ILE A 67 -7.67 -1.09 17.63
CA ILE A 67 -6.42 -1.58 17.03
C ILE A 67 -5.91 -2.76 17.83
N ARG A 68 -5.51 -3.83 17.13
CA ARG A 68 -4.91 -5.04 17.74
C ARG A 68 -3.39 -5.02 17.61
N TYR A 69 -2.89 -4.66 16.44
CA TYR A 69 -1.47 -4.50 16.20
C TYR A 69 -1.21 -3.57 15.02
N CYS A 70 0.01 -3.03 14.96
CA CYS A 70 0.58 -2.42 13.78
C CYS A 70 2.00 -2.99 13.60
N ALA A 71 2.33 -3.41 12.39
CA ALA A 71 3.64 -3.90 11.99
C ALA A 71 4.19 -3.07 10.82
#